data_AF-A0A3M6VQD3-F1
#
_entry.id   AF-A0A3M6VQD3-F1
#
_cell.length_a   1.000
_cell.length_b   1.000
_cell.length_c   1.000
_cell.angle_alpha   90.00
_cell.angle_beta   90.00
_cell.angle_gamma   90.00
#
_symmetry.space_group_name_H-M   'P 1'
#
loop_
_entity.id
_entity.type
_entity.pdbx_description
1 polymer ?
#
loop_
_entity_poly.entity_id
_entity_poly.type
_entity_poly.pdbx_seq_one_letter_code
_entity_poly.pdbx_strand_id
1 'polypeptide(L)'
;MNKILSRVSGIMFFVSEDGERSSYRGYVCVQGDEFAVRVSNVKYDAPTGRIVLKNAQLDVERALAARLKPQHATLKLRLAQASSLEGFGAELEELVAICCRKQVGNQVALPSAKYYARLMAELDVVGWNRLRQLSDDLRSLELEIMDKSGRSHTVQVLLPLQYEDQGFAIKPECFVDAPEPFELQWPSDNNQVVLDEVLKQFELFLDRFQTFWNVLDALDATTCVLEPHRPARATGRRRLALERHASVQFEVDPAHPTAMLSELSFFGNQASVGALRERWGSASSRWDETRSLQENLEDVLKITLPSQKTTKPDEFAVECGICYSYRLEEEDEDTEETKQGSGATSMQQKRAPEQGSRIPDRLCENAKCNRPFHVKCLFDWLRALPTSRQSFHTVFGECPYCREAISAKFQPKF
;
A
#
# COMPACT_ATOMS: atom_id res chain seq x y z
N MET A 1 -30.26 -6.67 -16.89
CA MET A 1 -30.12 -8.10 -16.57
C MET A 1 -28.68 -8.52 -16.84
N ASN A 2 -28.02 -9.01 -15.79
CA ASN A 2 -26.70 -9.65 -15.70
C ASN A 2 -25.45 -8.87 -16.11
N LYS A 3 -24.99 -7.98 -15.20
CA LYS A 3 -23.57 -7.69 -14.97
C LYS A 3 -23.24 -8.08 -13.53
N ILE A 4 -22.99 -9.37 -13.30
CA ILE A 4 -22.32 -9.87 -12.10
C ILE A 4 -21.49 -11.07 -12.56
N LEU A 5 -20.21 -10.83 -12.84
CA LEU A 5 -19.18 -11.84 -12.64
C LEU A 5 -18.03 -11.14 -11.94
N SER A 6 -17.85 -11.57 -10.70
CA SER A 6 -16.82 -11.20 -9.74
C SER A 6 -15.43 -11.45 -10.31
N ARG A 7 -14.56 -10.44 -10.19
CA ARG A 7 -13.10 -10.59 -10.28
C ARG A 7 -12.64 -11.59 -9.22
N VAL A 8 -12.28 -12.77 -9.67
CA VAL A 8 -11.42 -13.71 -8.97
C VAL A 8 -10.23 -13.89 -9.91
N SER A 9 -9.02 -13.56 -9.42
CA SER A 9 -7.72 -13.99 -9.94
C SER A 9 -7.57 -14.13 -11.46
N GLY A 10 -7.06 -13.09 -12.14
CA GLY A 10 -6.12 -13.17 -13.28
C GLY A 10 -6.28 -14.18 -14.43
N ILE A 11 -7.44 -14.81 -14.61
CA ILE A 11 -7.66 -15.86 -15.61
C ILE A 11 -8.83 -15.46 -16.51
N MET A 12 -8.60 -15.48 -17.82
CA MET A 12 -9.60 -15.19 -18.83
C MET A 12 -10.68 -16.28 -18.86
N PHE A 13 -11.93 -15.90 -18.60
CA PHE A 13 -13.09 -16.77 -18.71
C PHE A 13 -13.91 -16.50 -19.98
N PHE A 14 -14.31 -17.59 -20.65
CA PHE A 14 -15.20 -17.56 -21.81
C PHE A 14 -16.63 -17.95 -21.40
N VAL A 15 -17.61 -17.13 -21.78
CA VAL A 15 -19.03 -17.36 -21.54
C VAL A 15 -19.75 -17.60 -22.86
N SER A 16 -20.63 -18.61 -22.93
CA SER A 16 -21.42 -18.94 -24.12
C SER A 16 -22.32 -17.77 -24.52
N GLU A 17 -22.30 -17.36 -25.78
CA GLU A 17 -23.17 -16.30 -26.31
C GLU A 17 -24.53 -16.83 -26.82
N ASP A 18 -24.61 -18.13 -27.10
CA ASP A 18 -25.81 -18.79 -27.61
C ASP A 18 -26.15 -20.05 -26.78
N GLY A 19 -27.38 -20.53 -26.95
CA GLY A 19 -27.86 -21.77 -26.31
C GLY A 19 -27.28 -23.04 -26.95
N GLU A 20 -26.76 -22.93 -28.18
CA GLU A 20 -26.17 -24.03 -28.95
C GLU A 20 -24.69 -24.29 -28.59
N ARG A 21 -24.09 -23.42 -27.77
CA ARG A 21 -22.67 -23.44 -27.37
C ARG A 21 -21.73 -23.40 -28.58
N SER A 22 -22.13 -22.66 -29.62
CA SER A 22 -21.38 -22.52 -30.87
C SER A 22 -20.42 -21.33 -30.86
N SER A 23 -20.69 -20.36 -29.97
CA SER A 23 -19.91 -19.14 -29.80
C SER A 23 -19.74 -18.75 -28.33
N TYR A 24 -18.56 -18.24 -28.00
CA TYR A 24 -18.18 -17.86 -26.65
C TYR A 24 -17.49 -16.50 -26.66
N ARG A 25 -17.77 -15.67 -25.66
CA ARG A 25 -17.14 -14.36 -25.45
C ARG A 25 -16.35 -14.35 -24.16
N GLY A 26 -15.15 -13.79 -24.22
CA GLY A 26 -14.33 -13.44 -23.07
C GLY A 26 -13.79 -12.02 -23.22
N TYR A 27 -13.05 -11.58 -22.20
CA TYR A 27 -12.38 -10.30 -22.19
C TYR A 27 -10.94 -10.51 -21.79
N VAL A 28 -10.02 -9.80 -22.44
CA VAL A 28 -8.62 -9.75 -22.04
C VAL A 28 -8.26 -8.31 -21.67
N CYS A 29 -7.59 -8.12 -20.54
CA CYS A 29 -7.12 -6.81 -20.11
C CYS A 29 -5.68 -6.61 -20.56
N VAL A 30 -5.40 -5.47 -21.20
CA VAL A 30 -4.05 -5.05 -21.58
C VAL A 30 -3.86 -3.62 -21.09
N GLN A 31 -2.97 -3.41 -20.12
CA GLN A 31 -2.61 -2.08 -19.60
C GLN A 31 -3.81 -1.26 -19.09
N GLY A 32 -4.80 -1.92 -18.50
CA GLY A 32 -6.01 -1.28 -17.98
C GLY A 32 -7.14 -1.13 -19.01
N ASP A 33 -6.88 -1.37 -20.30
CA ASP A 33 -7.92 -1.45 -21.34
C ASP A 33 -8.45 -2.88 -21.47
N GLU A 34 -9.78 -3.04 -21.51
CA GLU A 34 -10.45 -4.33 -21.75
C GLU A 34 -10.79 -4.49 -23.24
N PHE A 35 -10.34 -5.58 -23.84
CA PHE A 35 -10.66 -5.95 -25.23
C PHE A 35 -11.56 -7.17 -25.27
N ALA A 36 -12.64 -7.11 -26.04
CA ALA A 36 -13.50 -8.27 -26.26
C ALA A 36 -12.82 -9.29 -27.19
N VAL A 37 -12.92 -10.57 -26.80
CA VAL A 37 -12.48 -11.72 -27.58
C VAL A 37 -13.66 -12.66 -27.75
N ARG A 38 -13.83 -13.19 -28.95
CA ARG A 38 -14.86 -14.18 -29.29
C ARG A 38 -14.21 -15.40 -29.91
N VAL A 39 -14.63 -16.58 -29.46
CA VAL A 39 -14.34 -17.86 -30.10
C VAL A 39 -15.62 -18.38 -30.73
N SER A 40 -15.63 -18.53 -32.05
CA SER A 40 -16.78 -18.97 -32.84
C SER A 40 -16.52 -20.31 -33.53
N ASN A 41 -17.56 -20.96 -34.03
CA ASN A 41 -17.49 -22.27 -34.69
C ASN A 41 -17.00 -23.40 -33.76
N VAL A 42 -17.37 -23.33 -32.48
CA VAL A 42 -17.13 -24.37 -31.48
C VAL A 42 -18.17 -25.48 -31.65
N LYS A 43 -17.74 -26.74 -31.64
CA LYS A 43 -18.66 -27.88 -31.62
C LYS A 43 -18.78 -28.41 -30.20
N TYR A 44 -20.00 -28.39 -29.67
CA TYR A 44 -20.32 -28.95 -28.36
C TYR A 44 -20.93 -30.35 -28.51
N ASP A 45 -20.33 -31.34 -27.85
CA ASP A 45 -20.83 -32.71 -27.81
C ASP A 45 -21.62 -32.93 -26.51
N ALA A 46 -22.95 -32.82 -26.59
CA ALA A 46 -23.85 -32.92 -25.45
C ALA A 46 -23.70 -34.22 -24.62
N PRO A 47 -23.56 -35.42 -25.22
CA PRO A 47 -23.38 -36.65 -24.44
C PRO A 47 -22.07 -36.73 -23.65
N THR A 48 -20.96 -36.15 -24.13
CA THR A 48 -19.67 -36.21 -23.44
C THR A 48 -19.35 -34.94 -22.64
N GLY A 49 -20.13 -33.88 -22.82
CA GLY A 49 -19.89 -32.57 -22.20
C GLY A 49 -18.64 -31.86 -22.73
N ARG A 50 -18.04 -32.35 -23.82
CA ARG A 50 -16.77 -31.85 -24.36
C ARG A 50 -16.99 -30.85 -25.50
N ILE A 51 -16.05 -29.91 -25.60
CA ILE A 51 -15.95 -28.98 -26.73
C ILE A 51 -14.84 -29.42 -27.69
N VAL A 52 -15.07 -29.23 -28.99
CA VAL A 52 -14.09 -29.49 -30.03
C VAL A 52 -13.79 -28.18 -30.75
N LEU A 53 -12.53 -27.76 -30.68
CA LEU A 53 -12.05 -26.46 -31.18
C LEU A 53 -11.31 -26.54 -32.52
N LYS A 54 -11.22 -27.72 -33.14
CA LYS A 54 -10.44 -27.98 -34.37
C LYS A 54 -10.69 -26.99 -35.52
N ASN A 55 -11.94 -26.51 -35.66
CA ASN A 55 -12.35 -25.56 -36.68
C ASN A 55 -12.78 -24.19 -36.11
N ALA A 56 -12.52 -23.96 -34.82
CA ALA A 56 -12.90 -22.73 -34.16
C ALA A 56 -12.14 -21.52 -34.72
N GLN A 57 -12.77 -20.36 -34.66
CA GLN A 57 -12.22 -19.09 -35.11
C GLN A 57 -12.09 -18.13 -33.93
N LEU A 58 -11.01 -17.35 -33.94
CA LEU A 58 -10.75 -16.33 -32.94
C LEU A 58 -11.02 -14.95 -33.55
N ASP A 59 -12.05 -14.28 -33.05
CA ASP A 59 -12.39 -12.92 -33.40
C ASP A 59 -12.00 -12.00 -32.24
N VAL A 60 -11.23 -10.95 -32.53
CA VAL A 60 -10.83 -9.96 -31.54
C VAL A 60 -11.08 -8.56 -32.08
N GLU A 61 -11.22 -7.59 -31.18
CA GLU A 61 -11.31 -6.18 -31.57
C GLU A 61 -10.13 -5.75 -32.45
N ARG A 62 -10.38 -4.85 -33.40
CA ARG A 62 -9.40 -4.41 -34.41
C ARG A 62 -8.08 -3.92 -33.80
N ALA A 63 -8.17 -3.22 -32.67
CA ALA A 63 -7.01 -2.72 -31.93
C ALA A 63 -6.13 -3.88 -31.45
N LEU A 64 -6.72 -4.92 -30.84
CA LEU A 64 -6.03 -6.12 -30.38
C LEU A 64 -5.54 -7.00 -31.55
N ALA A 65 -6.32 -7.13 -32.62
CA ALA A 65 -5.96 -7.88 -33.83
C ALA A 65 -4.65 -7.38 -34.45
N ALA A 66 -4.45 -6.06 -34.47
CA ALA A 66 -3.22 -5.46 -34.96
C ALA A 66 -2.00 -5.87 -34.11
N ARG A 67 -2.16 -5.97 -32.78
CA ARG A 67 -1.07 -6.35 -31.85
C ARG A 67 -0.72 -7.84 -31.95
N LEU A 68 -1.73 -8.69 -32.19
CA LEU A 68 -1.57 -10.15 -32.28
C LEU A 68 -1.15 -10.64 -33.67
N LYS A 69 -1.11 -9.76 -34.69
CA LYS A 69 -0.74 -10.10 -36.07
C LYS A 69 0.54 -10.95 -36.20
N PRO A 70 1.64 -10.70 -35.45
CA PRO A 70 2.85 -11.51 -35.55
C PRO A 70 2.68 -12.98 -35.10
N GLN A 71 1.73 -13.25 -34.20
CA GLN A 71 1.47 -14.56 -33.61
C GLN A 71 0.16 -15.19 -34.08
N HIS A 72 -0.51 -14.61 -35.09
CA HIS A 72 -1.81 -15.10 -35.56
C HIS A 72 -1.76 -16.59 -35.97
N ALA A 73 -0.73 -17.02 -36.70
CA ALA A 73 -0.59 -18.43 -37.09
C ALA A 73 -0.47 -19.36 -35.86
N THR A 74 0.29 -18.94 -34.85
CA THR A 74 0.45 -19.66 -33.57
C THR A 74 -0.87 -19.74 -32.82
N LEU A 75 -1.59 -18.62 -32.68
CA LEU A 75 -2.89 -18.57 -32.01
C LEU A 75 -3.93 -19.47 -32.68
N LYS A 76 -3.97 -19.47 -34.01
CA LYS A 76 -4.86 -20.34 -34.78
C LYS A 76 -4.53 -21.82 -34.56
N LEU A 77 -3.25 -22.17 -34.49
CA LEU A 77 -2.80 -23.53 -34.23
C LEU A 77 -3.16 -23.97 -32.80
N ARG A 78 -2.88 -23.12 -31.80
CA ARG A 78 -3.18 -23.39 -30.39
C ARG A 78 -4.67 -23.53 -30.14
N LEU A 79 -5.49 -22.67 -30.72
CA LEU A 79 -6.95 -22.78 -30.64
C LEU A 79 -7.45 -24.12 -31.19
N ALA A 80 -6.94 -24.55 -32.36
CA ALA A 80 -7.34 -25.81 -32.97
C ALA A 80 -6.90 -27.05 -32.16
N GLN A 81 -5.84 -26.93 -31.36
CA GLN A 81 -5.25 -28.01 -30.56
C GLN A 81 -5.71 -28.00 -29.10
N ALA A 82 -6.36 -26.93 -28.63
CA ALA A 82 -6.77 -26.80 -27.24
C ALA A 82 -7.83 -27.83 -26.85
N SER A 83 -7.67 -28.41 -25.66
CA SER A 83 -8.61 -29.37 -25.07
C SER A 83 -9.76 -28.69 -24.29
N SER A 84 -9.61 -27.41 -23.96
CA SER A 84 -10.64 -26.59 -23.31
C SER A 84 -10.47 -25.10 -23.64
N LEU A 85 -11.56 -24.32 -23.51
CA LEU A 85 -11.54 -22.86 -23.67
C LEU A 85 -10.82 -22.16 -22.51
N GLU A 86 -10.84 -22.77 -21.32
CA GLU A 86 -10.12 -22.27 -20.14
C GLU A 86 -8.60 -22.36 -20.36
N GLY A 87 -8.10 -23.52 -20.83
CA GLY A 87 -6.69 -23.68 -21.16
C GLY A 87 -6.24 -22.76 -22.30
N PHE A 88 -7.09 -22.63 -23.34
CA PHE A 88 -6.83 -21.67 -24.41
C PHE A 88 -6.84 -20.22 -23.92
N GLY A 89 -7.72 -19.87 -22.97
CA GLY A 89 -7.81 -18.53 -22.38
C GLY A 89 -6.51 -18.14 -21.68
N ALA A 90 -5.94 -19.04 -20.87
CA ALA A 90 -4.66 -18.81 -20.22
C ALA A 90 -3.50 -18.64 -21.24
N GLU A 91 -3.44 -19.50 -22.27
CA GLU A 91 -2.43 -19.37 -23.33
C GLU A 91 -2.60 -18.07 -24.14
N LEU A 92 -3.84 -17.64 -24.38
CA LEU A 92 -4.14 -16.40 -25.07
C LEU A 92 -3.71 -15.20 -24.23
N GLU A 93 -3.97 -15.19 -22.92
CA GLU A 93 -3.50 -14.13 -22.02
C GLU A 93 -1.97 -14.03 -22.02
N GLU A 94 -1.26 -15.16 -21.98
CA GLU A 94 0.20 -15.16 -22.05
C GLU A 94 0.70 -14.62 -23.40
N LEU A 95 0.11 -15.05 -24.52
CA LEU A 95 0.49 -14.57 -25.85
C LEU A 95 0.14 -13.09 -26.07
N VAL A 96 -0.99 -12.63 -25.53
CA VAL A 96 -1.36 -11.21 -25.51
C VAL A 96 -0.35 -10.43 -24.67
N ALA A 97 0.04 -10.92 -23.49
CA ALA A 97 1.07 -10.30 -22.67
C ALA A 97 2.41 -10.22 -23.42
N ILE A 98 2.84 -11.28 -24.12
CA ILE A 98 4.07 -11.29 -24.92
C ILE A 98 4.00 -10.32 -26.11
N CYS A 99 2.91 -10.32 -26.87
CA CYS A 99 2.75 -9.47 -28.06
C CYS A 99 2.57 -8.00 -27.68
N CYS A 100 1.89 -7.72 -26.57
CA CYS A 100 1.68 -6.37 -26.07
C CYS A 100 2.88 -5.86 -25.26
N ARG A 101 3.69 -6.73 -24.62
CA ARG A 101 5.04 -6.36 -24.13
C ARG A 101 5.92 -5.86 -25.28
N LYS A 102 5.82 -6.47 -26.47
CA LYS A 102 6.56 -6.04 -27.67
C LYS A 102 6.09 -4.72 -28.30
N GLN A 103 4.92 -4.19 -27.89
CA GLN A 103 4.49 -2.84 -28.26
C GLN A 103 4.67 -1.79 -27.14
N VAL A 104 5.08 -2.22 -25.94
CA VAL A 104 5.84 -1.39 -24.98
C VAL A 104 7.34 -1.59 -25.21
N GLY A 105 7.72 -1.67 -26.48
CA GLY A 105 8.92 -0.97 -26.89
C GLY A 105 8.55 0.50 -27.08
N ASN A 106 8.21 1.27 -26.03
CA ASN A 106 9.27 2.16 -25.57
C ASN A 106 10.59 1.40 -25.68
N GLN A 107 11.32 1.65 -26.77
CA GLN A 107 12.74 1.81 -26.55
C GLN A 107 12.80 2.79 -25.36
N VAL A 108 12.97 2.26 -24.15
CA VAL A 108 13.59 3.06 -23.10
C VAL A 108 14.89 3.38 -23.79
N ALA A 109 14.97 4.58 -24.36
CA ALA A 109 16.17 5.06 -24.99
C ALA A 109 17.18 4.97 -23.86
N LEU A 110 18.00 3.92 -23.89
CA LEU A 110 19.01 3.74 -22.87
C LEU A 110 19.82 5.02 -22.93
N PRO A 111 20.06 5.65 -21.77
CA PRO A 111 20.85 6.87 -21.74
C PRO A 111 22.17 6.69 -22.52
N SER A 112 22.67 7.78 -23.10
CA SER A 112 23.91 7.68 -23.88
C SER A 112 25.11 7.36 -22.97
N ALA A 113 26.26 7.01 -23.56
CA ALA A 113 27.50 6.86 -22.79
C ALA A 113 27.87 8.15 -22.01
N LYS A 114 27.49 9.33 -22.52
CA LYS A 114 27.74 10.62 -21.87
C LYS A 114 26.92 10.75 -20.58
N TYR A 115 25.68 10.26 -20.58
CA TYR A 115 24.84 10.21 -19.38
C TYR A 115 25.54 9.43 -18.26
N TYR A 116 25.97 8.20 -18.54
CA TYR A 116 26.57 7.35 -17.51
C TYR A 116 27.93 7.88 -17.04
N ALA A 117 28.74 8.42 -17.97
CA ALA A 117 30.00 9.07 -17.61
C ALA A 117 29.77 10.25 -16.64
N ARG A 118 28.73 11.06 -16.87
CA ARG A 118 28.34 12.13 -15.95
C ARG A 118 27.87 11.57 -14.60
N LEU A 119 27.00 10.56 -14.60
CA LEU A 119 26.51 9.93 -13.37
C LEU A 119 27.67 9.40 -12.51
N MET A 120 28.62 8.68 -13.11
CA MET A 120 29.81 8.18 -12.40
C MET A 120 30.65 9.33 -11.82
N ALA A 121 30.89 10.39 -12.60
CA ALA A 121 31.63 11.55 -12.12
C ALA A 121 30.93 12.28 -10.97
N GLU A 122 29.59 12.41 -11.00
CA GLU A 122 28.84 13.02 -9.90
C GLU A 122 28.82 12.11 -8.65
N LEU A 123 28.75 10.78 -8.81
CA LEU A 123 28.87 9.83 -7.70
C LEU A 123 30.26 9.82 -7.07
N ASP A 124 31.32 10.05 -7.85
CA ASP A 124 32.68 10.24 -7.32
C ASP A 124 32.79 11.49 -6.42
N VAL A 125 32.03 12.55 -6.74
CA VAL A 125 32.00 13.79 -5.95
C VAL A 125 31.16 13.62 -4.68
N VAL A 126 29.96 13.04 -4.82
CA VAL A 126 29.02 12.84 -3.69
C VAL A 126 29.49 11.74 -2.72
N GLY A 127 30.19 10.74 -3.25
CA GLY A 127 30.68 9.57 -2.53
C GLY A 127 29.77 8.35 -2.70
N TRP A 128 30.34 7.28 -3.26
CA TRP A 128 29.67 5.98 -3.47
C TRP A 128 29.09 5.36 -2.21
N ASN A 129 29.64 5.67 -1.04
CA ASN A 129 29.14 5.19 0.25
C ASN A 129 27.73 5.71 0.59
N ARG A 130 27.28 6.79 -0.06
CA ARG A 130 25.91 7.32 0.09
C ARG A 130 24.92 6.63 -0.83
N LEU A 131 25.36 5.91 -1.86
CA LEU A 131 24.46 5.23 -2.80
C LEU A 131 23.95 3.92 -2.19
N ARG A 132 22.64 3.82 -1.97
CA ARG A 132 21.98 2.62 -1.41
C ARG A 132 21.46 1.68 -2.47
N GLN A 133 20.79 2.25 -3.46
CA GLN A 133 20.20 1.51 -4.58
C GLN A 133 20.37 2.29 -5.88
N LEU A 134 20.41 1.56 -6.98
CA LEU A 134 20.46 2.08 -8.33
C LEU A 134 19.65 1.13 -9.21
N SER A 135 18.71 1.67 -9.99
CA SER A 135 17.85 0.89 -10.88
C SER A 135 18.64 0.27 -12.04
N ASP A 136 18.09 -0.79 -12.65
CA ASP A 136 18.75 -1.48 -13.78
C ASP A 136 19.01 -0.57 -14.99
N ASP A 137 18.18 0.47 -15.18
CA ASP A 137 18.36 1.49 -16.22
C ASP A 137 19.29 2.65 -15.80
N LEU A 138 19.81 2.61 -14.57
CA LEU A 138 20.67 3.61 -13.92
C LEU A 138 20.08 5.03 -13.92
N ARG A 139 18.75 5.16 -13.99
CA ARG A 139 18.04 6.45 -13.98
C ARG A 139 17.46 6.80 -12.63
N SER A 140 17.18 5.81 -11.79
CA SER A 140 16.70 6.02 -10.43
C SER A 140 17.77 5.59 -9.43
N LEU A 141 18.12 6.48 -8.52
CA LEU A 141 19.11 6.21 -7.47
C LEU A 141 18.56 6.62 -6.11
N GLU A 142 18.89 5.84 -5.08
CA GLU A 142 18.62 6.17 -3.69
C GLU A 142 19.92 6.63 -3.01
N LEU A 143 19.94 7.87 -2.56
CA LEU A 143 21.06 8.46 -1.83
C LEU A 143 20.70 8.62 -0.36
N GLU A 144 21.59 8.15 0.51
CA GLU A 144 21.48 8.22 1.97
C GLU A 144 22.24 9.40 2.55
N ILE A 145 21.64 10.00 3.57
CA ILE A 145 22.26 11.02 4.39
C ILE A 145 21.92 10.85 5.87
N MET A 146 22.85 11.24 6.75
CA MET A 146 22.59 11.35 8.17
C MET A 146 22.29 12.79 8.55
N ASP A 147 21.22 12.99 9.32
CA ASP A 147 20.90 14.30 9.89
C ASP A 147 21.71 14.62 11.15
N LYS A 148 21.45 15.79 11.73
CA LYS A 148 22.16 16.30 12.92
C LYS A 148 21.98 15.45 14.18
N SER A 149 20.95 14.60 14.23
CA SER A 149 20.71 13.66 15.32
C SER A 149 21.19 12.23 15.00
N GLY A 150 21.89 12.05 13.87
CA GLY A 150 22.43 10.75 13.45
C GLY A 150 21.39 9.81 12.86
N ARG A 151 20.20 10.31 12.48
CA ARG A 151 19.20 9.51 11.77
C ARG A 151 19.55 9.42 10.30
N SER A 152 19.45 8.21 9.75
CA SER A 152 19.56 8.00 8.30
C SER A 152 18.25 8.38 7.60
N HIS A 153 18.37 9.11 6.49
CA HIS A 153 17.30 9.52 5.59
C HIS A 153 17.73 9.23 4.16
N THR A 154 16.77 8.91 3.29
CA THR A 154 17.04 8.61 1.88
C THR A 154 16.23 9.53 0.96
N VAL A 155 16.88 10.00 -0.11
CA VAL A 155 16.21 10.64 -1.24
C VAL A 155 16.35 9.74 -2.46
N GLN A 156 15.22 9.37 -3.05
CA GLN A 156 15.18 8.70 -4.35
C GLN A 156 15.13 9.77 -5.44
N VAL A 157 16.13 9.79 -6.31
CA VAL A 157 16.25 10.73 -7.41
C VAL A 157 15.98 10.00 -8.71
N LEU A 158 15.03 10.48 -9.51
CA LEU A 158 14.79 10.03 -10.88
C LEU A 158 15.37 11.07 -11.85
N LEU A 159 16.44 10.66 -12.53
CA LEU A 159 17.16 11.50 -13.48
C LEU A 159 16.46 11.48 -14.86
N PRO A 160 16.25 12.67 -15.47
CA PRO A 160 15.69 12.77 -16.82
C PRO A 160 16.72 12.33 -17.86
N LEU A 161 16.27 11.92 -19.05
CA LEU A 161 17.19 11.51 -20.14
C LEU A 161 18.12 12.66 -20.59
N GLN A 162 17.65 13.90 -20.46
CA GLN A 162 18.40 15.12 -20.76
C GLN A 162 19.50 15.43 -19.74
N TYR A 163 19.66 14.63 -18.68
CA TYR A 163 20.74 14.78 -17.70
C TYR A 163 22.14 14.77 -18.33
N GLU A 164 22.30 14.17 -19.51
CA GLU A 164 23.57 14.23 -20.27
C GLU A 164 23.93 15.63 -20.80
N ASP A 165 22.95 16.54 -20.89
CA ASP A 165 23.15 17.89 -21.39
C ASP A 165 23.59 18.84 -20.26
N GLN A 166 24.55 19.70 -20.56
CA GLN A 166 24.93 20.76 -19.63
C GLN A 166 23.80 21.78 -19.56
N GLY A 167 23.35 22.12 -18.36
CA GLY A 167 22.28 23.10 -18.17
C GLY A 167 20.89 22.64 -18.61
N PHE A 168 20.60 21.33 -18.59
CA PHE A 168 19.28 20.82 -18.93
C PHE A 168 18.17 21.50 -18.09
N ALA A 169 17.04 21.81 -18.73
CA ALA A 169 15.98 22.62 -18.11
C ALA A 169 15.02 21.82 -17.23
N ILE A 170 14.93 20.50 -17.41
CA ILE A 170 13.97 19.64 -16.73
C ILE A 170 14.51 19.25 -15.35
N LYS A 171 13.81 19.56 -14.26
CA LYS A 171 14.27 19.16 -12.91
C LYS A 171 14.20 17.64 -12.71
N PRO A 172 15.15 17.02 -11.97
CA PRO A 172 14.98 15.66 -11.48
C PRO A 172 13.75 15.54 -10.56
N GLU A 173 13.08 14.40 -10.61
CA GLU A 173 12.03 14.09 -9.63
C GLU A 173 12.68 13.49 -8.39
N CYS A 174 12.26 13.96 -7.22
CA CYS A 174 12.80 13.50 -5.94
C CYS A 174 11.66 12.98 -5.06
N PHE A 175 11.87 11.82 -4.44
CA PHE A 175 10.93 11.20 -3.50
C PHE A 175 11.63 10.98 -2.17
N VAL A 176 10.94 11.32 -1.08
CA VAL A 176 11.49 11.29 0.27
C VAL A 176 10.46 10.75 1.25
N ASP A 177 10.94 10.14 2.33
CA ASP A 177 10.12 9.78 3.49
C ASP A 177 10.15 10.94 4.50
N ALA A 178 9.32 11.96 4.28
CA ALA A 178 9.24 13.14 5.15
C ALA A 178 7.81 13.68 5.25
N PRO A 179 7.50 14.50 6.28
CA PRO A 179 6.13 14.96 6.51
C PRO A 179 5.56 15.86 5.40
N GLU A 180 6.42 16.51 4.62
CA GLU A 180 6.05 17.34 3.49
C GLU A 180 6.74 16.86 2.21
N PRO A 181 6.20 17.18 1.01
CA PRO A 181 6.91 16.95 -0.24
C PRO A 181 8.21 17.75 -0.31
N PHE A 182 9.28 17.10 -0.78
CA PHE A 182 10.55 17.79 -1.06
C PHE A 182 10.48 18.47 -2.43
N GLU A 183 10.37 19.80 -2.42
CA GLU A 183 10.39 20.62 -3.64
C GLU A 183 11.81 21.10 -3.96
N LEU A 184 12.45 20.43 -4.92
CA LEU A 184 13.75 20.83 -5.45
C LEU A 184 13.64 22.19 -6.18
N GLN A 185 14.44 23.16 -5.75
CA GLN A 185 14.57 24.45 -6.40
C GLN A 185 15.44 24.32 -7.65
N TRP A 186 14.87 24.69 -8.81
CA TRP A 186 15.50 24.52 -10.13
C TRP A 186 15.14 25.68 -11.08
N PRO A 187 16.05 26.15 -11.95
CA PRO A 187 17.46 25.76 -12.12
C PRO A 187 18.35 26.29 -10.99
N SER A 188 19.39 25.53 -10.62
CA SER A 188 20.40 26.00 -9.67
C SER A 188 21.38 26.96 -10.35
N ASP A 189 21.96 27.91 -9.58
CA ASP A 189 22.98 28.85 -10.10
C ASP A 189 24.24 28.12 -10.64
N ASN A 190 24.41 26.83 -10.32
CA ASN A 190 25.52 25.98 -10.75
C ASN A 190 25.07 24.55 -11.11
N ASN A 191 24.58 24.34 -12.34
CA ASN A 191 24.17 23.01 -12.85
C ASN A 191 25.33 22.05 -13.19
N GLN A 192 26.52 22.22 -12.58
CA GLN A 192 27.68 21.34 -12.82
C GLN A 192 27.65 20.06 -11.98
N VAL A 193 27.07 20.08 -10.77
CA VAL A 193 26.97 18.92 -9.87
C VAL A 193 25.55 18.81 -9.32
N VAL A 194 24.69 18.07 -10.03
CA VAL A 194 23.26 17.96 -9.74
C VAL A 194 23.02 17.18 -8.46
N LEU A 195 23.66 16.03 -8.27
CA LEU A 195 23.44 15.17 -7.12
C LEU A 195 23.89 15.84 -5.81
N ASP A 196 25.00 16.56 -5.83
CA ASP A 196 25.48 17.32 -4.68
C ASP A 196 24.52 18.45 -4.31
N GLU A 197 23.97 19.16 -5.30
CA GLU A 197 22.98 20.21 -5.07
C GLU A 197 21.65 19.66 -4.54
N VAL A 198 21.18 18.52 -5.07
CA VAL A 198 20.01 17.80 -4.54
C VAL A 198 20.24 17.44 -3.07
N LEU A 199 21.41 16.90 -2.72
CA LEU A 199 21.73 16.54 -1.34
C LEU A 199 21.80 17.76 -0.42
N LYS A 200 22.41 18.86 -0.84
CA LYS A 200 22.45 20.12 -0.06
C LYS A 200 21.05 20.66 0.22
N GLN A 201 20.18 20.72 -0.79
CA GLN A 201 18.81 21.14 -0.60
C GLN A 201 18.02 20.16 0.27
N PHE A 202 18.29 18.87 0.14
CA PHE A 202 17.69 17.84 0.98
C PHE A 202 18.13 17.97 2.45
N GLU A 203 19.41 18.22 2.73
CA GLU A 203 19.93 18.51 4.09
C GLU A 203 19.18 19.66 4.75
N LEU A 204 19.04 20.79 4.04
CA LEU A 204 18.31 21.97 4.51
C LEU A 204 16.82 21.69 4.71
N PHE A 205 16.24 20.82 3.88
CA PHE A 205 14.87 20.39 4.02
C PHE A 205 14.68 19.52 5.28
N LEU A 206 15.57 18.56 5.55
CA LEU A 206 15.54 17.71 6.75
C LEU A 206 15.71 18.52 8.04
N ASP A 207 16.46 19.61 8.00
CA ASP A 207 16.69 20.50 9.14
C ASP A 207 15.39 21.08 9.72
N ARG A 208 14.35 21.22 8.89
CA ARG A 208 13.04 21.75 9.30
C ARG A 208 12.29 20.82 10.27
N PHE A 209 12.54 19.52 10.21
CA PHE A 209 11.77 18.50 10.94
C PHE A 209 12.54 17.86 12.10
N GLN A 210 13.70 18.40 12.47
CA GLN A 210 14.53 17.84 13.54
C GLN A 210 13.77 17.72 14.87
N THR A 211 13.05 18.77 15.29
CA THR A 211 12.25 18.75 16.52
C THR A 211 11.14 17.71 16.44
N PHE A 212 10.47 17.59 15.29
CA PHE A 212 9.41 16.62 15.07
C PHE A 212 9.90 15.18 15.26
N TRP A 213 10.99 14.81 14.59
CA TRP A 213 11.55 13.47 14.75
C TRP A 213 12.12 13.23 16.14
N ASN A 214 12.73 14.23 16.78
CA ASN A 214 13.23 14.11 18.17
C ASN A 214 12.10 13.76 19.14
N VAL A 215 10.96 14.43 19.00
CA VAL A 215 9.77 14.19 19.84
C VAL A 215 9.23 12.77 19.62
N LEU A 216 9.10 12.34 18.36
CA LEU A 216 8.64 10.99 18.03
C LEU A 216 9.63 9.91 18.49
N ASP A 217 10.93 10.08 18.26
CA ASP A 217 11.96 9.13 18.70
C ASP A 217 11.95 8.97 20.24
N ALA A 218 11.82 10.09 20.98
CA ALA A 218 11.73 10.06 22.44
C ALA A 218 10.46 9.34 22.93
N LEU A 219 9.32 9.60 22.28
CA LEU A 219 8.05 8.95 22.60
C LEU A 219 8.11 7.44 22.30
N ASP A 220 8.60 7.07 21.11
CA ASP A 220 8.68 5.68 20.65
C ASP A 220 9.65 4.85 21.52
N ALA A 221 10.72 5.47 22.02
CA ALA A 221 11.70 4.82 22.90
C ALA A 221 11.20 4.61 24.35
N THR A 222 10.18 5.36 24.78
CA THR A 222 9.69 5.35 26.16
C THR A 222 8.34 4.66 26.32
N THR A 223 7.56 4.55 25.25
CA THR A 223 6.18 4.05 25.29
C THR A 223 5.95 2.81 24.42
N CYS A 224 4.87 2.08 24.69
CA CYS A 224 4.42 0.96 23.86
C CYS A 224 3.58 1.45 22.66
N VAL A 225 4.23 1.67 21.51
CA VAL A 225 3.57 2.03 20.25
C VAL A 225 2.96 0.78 19.60
N LEU A 226 1.66 0.80 19.35
CA LEU A 226 0.89 -0.26 18.70
C LEU A 226 0.79 -0.05 17.18
N GLU A 227 0.62 1.20 16.73
CA GLU A 227 0.54 1.56 15.31
C GLU A 227 1.19 2.93 15.04
N PRO A 228 1.88 3.12 13.90
CA PRO A 228 2.25 2.08 12.92
C PRO A 228 3.26 1.07 13.51
N HIS A 229 3.29 -0.15 12.98
CA HIS A 229 4.25 -1.16 13.45
C HIS A 229 5.69 -0.81 13.04
N ARG A 230 5.85 -0.19 11.86
CA ARG A 230 7.11 0.35 11.35
C ARG A 230 6.88 1.82 10.97
N PRO A 231 7.15 2.77 11.87
CA PRO A 231 6.91 4.18 11.57
C PRO A 231 7.84 4.69 10.48
N ALA A 232 7.24 5.21 9.42
CA ALA A 232 7.96 6.01 8.43
C ALA A 232 8.24 7.42 9.00
N ARG A 233 9.28 8.08 8.50
CA ARG A 233 9.67 9.44 8.92
C ARG A 233 8.66 10.51 8.48
N ALA A 234 7.80 10.21 7.51
CA ALA A 234 6.64 11.01 7.17
C ALA A 234 5.46 10.87 8.16
N THR A 235 5.40 9.79 8.95
CA THR A 235 4.22 9.46 9.74
C THR A 235 4.26 10.07 11.15
N GLY A 236 3.46 11.11 11.38
CA GLY A 236 3.25 11.73 12.70
C GLY A 236 2.21 11.03 13.59
N ARG A 237 1.43 10.12 13.02
CA ARG A 237 0.41 9.34 13.75
C ARG A 237 1.06 8.32 14.69
N ARG A 238 0.58 8.26 15.91
CA ARG A 238 0.95 7.22 16.89
C ARG A 238 -0.29 6.70 17.60
N ARG A 239 -0.31 5.39 17.81
CA ARG A 239 -1.26 4.72 18.68
C ARG A 239 -0.51 4.06 19.82
N LEU A 240 -0.71 4.54 21.04
CA LEU A 240 -0.04 4.06 22.24
C LEU A 240 -0.97 3.13 23.03
N ALA A 241 -0.40 2.06 23.58
CA ALA A 241 -1.07 1.27 24.60
C ALA A 241 -1.27 2.11 25.86
N LEU A 242 -2.44 1.99 26.49
CA LEU A 242 -2.71 2.55 27.82
C LEU A 242 -2.82 1.42 28.84
N GLU A 243 -3.62 0.40 28.50
CA GLU A 243 -3.86 -0.81 29.29
C GLU A 243 -4.12 -1.99 28.34
N ARG A 244 -4.31 -3.20 28.86
CA ARG A 244 -4.50 -4.43 28.05
C ARG A 244 -5.59 -4.32 26.97
N HIS A 245 -6.65 -3.57 27.23
CA HIS A 245 -7.79 -3.40 26.33
C HIS A 245 -8.08 -1.93 26.04
N ALA A 246 -7.10 -1.05 26.24
CA ALA A 246 -7.25 0.38 26.01
C ALA A 246 -6.02 0.97 25.32
N SER A 247 -6.24 1.81 24.33
CA SER A 247 -5.19 2.53 23.60
C SER A 247 -5.65 3.92 23.22
N VAL A 248 -4.71 4.85 23.03
CA VAL A 248 -4.96 6.19 22.51
C VAL A 248 -4.25 6.37 21.19
N GLN A 249 -4.89 7.03 20.24
CA GLN A 249 -4.29 7.44 18.99
C GLN A 249 -4.38 8.95 18.82
N PHE A 250 -3.33 9.53 18.29
CA PHE A 250 -3.21 10.94 17.96
C PHE A 250 -2.25 11.12 16.80
N GLU A 251 -2.13 12.34 16.32
CA GLU A 251 -1.20 12.76 15.28
C GLU A 251 -0.42 13.97 15.77
N VAL A 252 0.90 13.91 15.64
CA VAL A 252 1.82 14.99 15.99
C VAL A 252 1.96 15.91 14.78
N ASP A 253 1.72 17.21 14.96
CA ASP A 253 1.93 18.22 13.93
C ASP A 253 3.44 18.42 13.67
N PRO A 254 3.94 18.20 12.43
CA PRO A 254 5.33 18.45 12.09
C PRO A 254 5.79 19.90 12.33
N ALA A 255 4.89 20.88 12.19
CA ALA A 255 5.19 22.29 12.39
C ALA A 255 5.20 22.69 13.88
N HIS A 256 4.41 21.99 14.72
CA HIS A 256 4.30 22.26 16.15
C HIS A 256 4.36 20.96 16.99
N PRO A 257 5.50 20.26 17.05
CA PRO A 257 5.55 18.88 17.55
C PRO A 257 5.27 18.70 19.04
N THR A 258 5.39 19.77 19.82
CA THR A 258 5.15 19.79 21.28
C THR A 258 3.81 20.42 21.65
N ALA A 259 3.08 20.99 20.69
CA ALA A 259 1.80 21.62 20.93
C ALA A 259 0.76 20.62 21.42
N MET A 260 -0.29 21.15 22.05
CA MET A 260 -1.40 20.32 22.51
C MET A 260 -2.04 19.59 21.32
N LEU A 261 -2.13 18.26 21.46
CA LEU A 261 -2.72 17.39 20.45
C LEU A 261 -4.19 17.76 20.20
N SER A 262 -4.55 18.02 18.95
CA SER A 262 -5.88 18.50 18.57
C SER A 262 -6.95 17.41 18.61
N GLU A 263 -6.60 16.16 18.28
CA GLU A 263 -7.54 15.03 18.28
C GLU A 263 -6.95 13.78 18.96
N LEU A 264 -7.59 13.32 20.05
CA LEU A 264 -7.32 12.05 20.70
C LEU A 264 -8.45 11.06 20.45
N SER A 265 -8.13 9.95 19.80
CA SER A 265 -9.02 8.82 19.58
C SER A 265 -8.70 7.70 20.58
N PHE A 266 -9.57 7.50 21.55
CA PHE A 266 -9.46 6.41 22.51
C PHE A 266 -10.20 5.16 22.03
N PHE A 267 -9.55 4.01 22.16
CA PHE A 267 -10.09 2.70 21.82
C PHE A 267 -10.11 1.82 23.07
N GLY A 268 -11.20 1.08 23.28
CA GLY A 268 -11.41 0.24 24.45
C GLY A 268 -12.89 0.09 24.77
N ASN A 269 -13.21 -0.48 25.94
CA ASN A 269 -14.60 -0.55 26.39
C ASN A 269 -15.11 0.84 26.81
N GLN A 270 -16.43 1.04 26.83
CA GLN A 270 -17.03 2.35 27.10
C GLN A 270 -16.69 2.89 28.51
N ALA A 271 -16.57 2.01 29.51
CA ALA A 271 -16.25 2.43 30.87
C ALA A 271 -14.83 2.99 30.97
N SER A 272 -13.83 2.31 30.39
CA SER A 272 -12.43 2.75 30.40
C SER A 272 -12.23 3.99 29.54
N VAL A 273 -12.80 4.00 28.33
CA VAL A 273 -12.66 5.12 27.38
C VAL A 273 -13.39 6.37 27.87
N GLY A 274 -14.57 6.21 28.49
CA GLY A 274 -15.35 7.32 29.03
C GLY A 274 -14.58 8.13 30.07
N ALA A 275 -13.95 7.44 31.04
CA ALA A 275 -13.13 8.07 32.07
C ALA A 275 -11.92 8.81 31.47
N LEU A 276 -11.26 8.25 30.45
CA LEU A 276 -10.12 8.88 29.78
C LEU A 276 -10.53 10.13 29.00
N ARG A 277 -11.67 10.10 28.30
CA ARG A 277 -12.22 11.29 27.62
C ARG A 277 -12.54 12.42 28.58
N GLU A 278 -13.12 12.10 29.74
CA GLU A 278 -13.46 13.10 30.77
C GLU A 278 -12.20 13.76 31.35
N ARG A 279 -11.15 12.97 31.63
CA ARG A 279 -9.85 13.49 32.07
C ARG A 279 -9.22 14.39 31.01
N TRP A 280 -9.21 13.96 29.75
CA TRP A 280 -8.72 14.79 28.65
C TRP A 280 -9.49 16.11 28.53
N GLY A 281 -10.82 16.06 28.54
CA GLY A 281 -11.66 17.26 28.40
C GLY A 281 -11.57 18.26 29.56
N SER A 282 -11.23 17.80 30.77
CA SER A 282 -11.14 18.66 31.96
C SER A 282 -9.72 19.18 32.24
N ALA A 283 -8.69 18.49 31.78
CA ALA A 283 -7.30 18.75 32.14
C ALA A 283 -6.38 19.09 30.96
N SER A 284 -6.86 19.09 29.71
CA SER A 284 -6.02 19.42 28.54
C SER A 284 -5.39 20.81 28.60
N SER A 285 -6.01 21.76 29.30
CA SER A 285 -5.46 23.10 29.54
C SER A 285 -4.18 23.11 30.40
N ARG A 286 -3.83 22.00 31.04
CA ARG A 286 -2.57 21.82 31.78
C ARG A 286 -1.39 21.40 30.91
N TRP A 287 -1.62 21.23 29.60
CA TRP A 287 -0.57 20.88 28.66
C TRP A 287 0.55 21.92 28.67
N ASP A 288 1.79 21.46 28.79
CA ASP A 288 2.97 22.30 28.85
C ASP A 288 3.92 21.90 27.71
N GLU A 289 4.05 22.77 26.71
CA GLU A 289 4.85 22.51 25.51
C GLU A 289 6.36 22.42 25.78
N THR A 290 6.81 22.75 26.99
CA THR A 290 8.21 22.56 27.41
C THR A 290 8.51 21.14 27.89
N ARG A 291 7.47 20.34 28.16
CA ARG A 291 7.57 18.95 28.60
C ARG A 291 7.44 17.98 27.43
N SER A 292 7.89 16.74 27.63
CA SER A 292 7.73 15.70 26.61
C SER A 292 6.26 15.32 26.41
N LEU A 293 5.93 14.78 25.23
CA LEU A 293 4.57 14.28 24.94
C LEU A 293 4.13 13.20 25.94
N GLN A 294 5.05 12.31 26.34
CA GLN A 294 4.78 11.27 27.33
C GLN A 294 4.34 11.90 28.67
N GLU A 295 5.14 12.81 29.21
CA GLU A 295 4.88 13.45 30.51
C GLU A 295 3.57 14.25 30.52
N ASN A 296 3.25 14.91 29.41
CA ASN A 296 1.98 15.61 29.24
C ASN A 296 0.81 14.63 29.20
N LEU A 297 0.90 13.56 28.40
CA LEU A 297 -0.15 12.54 28.34
C LEU A 297 -0.39 11.87 29.70
N GLU A 298 0.67 11.52 30.42
CA GLU A 298 0.58 10.94 31.76
C GLU A 298 -0.05 11.90 32.77
N ASP A 299 0.35 13.18 32.77
CA ASP A 299 -0.21 14.17 33.70
C ASP A 299 -1.68 14.48 33.39
N VAL A 300 -2.06 14.64 32.12
CA VAL A 300 -3.44 14.96 31.73
C VAL A 300 -4.36 13.76 31.94
N LEU A 301 -3.94 12.56 31.53
CA LEU A 301 -4.76 11.35 31.63
C LEU A 301 -4.70 10.69 33.01
N LYS A 302 -3.78 11.13 33.90
CA LYS A 302 -3.56 10.55 35.24
C LYS A 302 -3.34 9.04 35.16
N ILE A 303 -2.43 8.65 34.28
CA ILE A 303 -1.99 7.27 34.07
C ILE A 303 -0.46 7.25 34.00
N THR A 304 0.11 6.06 34.09
CA THR A 304 1.50 5.81 33.68
C THR A 304 1.47 5.05 32.38
N LEU A 305 2.14 5.55 31.34
CA LEU A 305 2.14 4.89 30.05
C LEU A 305 3.00 3.62 30.12
N PRO A 306 2.53 2.47 29.59
CA PRO A 306 3.34 1.28 29.48
C PRO A 306 4.59 1.54 28.64
N SER A 307 5.73 1.01 29.11
CA SER A 307 7.01 1.12 28.43
C SER A 307 7.46 -0.23 27.88
N GLN A 308 8.07 -0.23 26.71
CA GLN A 308 8.64 -1.44 26.09
C GLN A 308 9.75 -2.07 26.95
N LYS A 309 10.37 -1.28 27.84
CA LYS A 309 11.42 -1.75 28.76
C LYS A 309 10.84 -2.55 29.93
N THR A 310 9.59 -2.29 30.32
CA THR A 310 8.97 -2.85 31.52
C THR A 310 7.87 -3.85 31.21
N THR A 311 7.32 -3.82 30.00
CA THR A 311 6.11 -4.56 29.62
C THR A 311 6.31 -5.21 28.26
N LYS A 312 5.97 -6.50 28.14
CA LYS A 312 6.13 -7.20 26.86
C LYS A 312 5.07 -6.70 25.86
N PRO A 313 5.42 -6.39 24.60
CA PRO A 313 4.46 -5.98 23.58
C PRO A 313 3.29 -6.96 23.41
N ASP A 314 3.54 -8.26 23.57
CA ASP A 314 2.53 -9.33 23.47
C ASP A 314 1.39 -9.21 24.49
N GLU A 315 1.59 -8.49 25.60
CA GLU A 315 0.53 -8.28 26.60
C GLU A 315 -0.63 -7.45 26.03
N PHE A 316 -0.36 -6.61 25.03
CA PHE A 316 -1.34 -5.77 24.34
C PHE A 316 -1.83 -6.40 23.02
N ALA A 317 -1.21 -7.50 22.58
CA ALA A 317 -1.52 -8.19 21.33
C ALA A 317 -2.75 -9.10 21.49
N VAL A 318 -3.92 -8.52 21.72
CA VAL A 318 -5.15 -9.30 21.91
C VAL A 318 -5.75 -9.67 20.55
N GLU A 319 -5.82 -10.97 20.26
CA GLU A 319 -6.33 -11.51 19.01
C GLU A 319 -7.81 -11.20 18.76
N CYS A 320 -8.15 -11.02 17.48
CA CYS A 320 -9.53 -10.88 17.05
C CYS A 320 -10.30 -12.18 17.29
N GLY A 321 -11.49 -12.09 17.88
CA GLY A 321 -12.36 -13.25 18.11
C GLY A 321 -12.96 -13.90 16.85
N ILE A 322 -12.60 -13.46 15.64
CA ILE A 322 -13.11 -14.04 14.38
C ILE A 322 -11.97 -14.67 13.59
N CYS A 323 -10.92 -13.91 13.27
CA CYS A 323 -9.79 -14.42 12.49
C CYS A 323 -8.64 -14.96 13.34
N TYR A 324 -8.70 -14.80 14.66
CA TYR A 324 -7.66 -15.23 15.62
C TYR A 324 -6.27 -14.67 15.32
N SER A 325 -6.18 -13.58 14.55
CA SER A 325 -4.96 -12.81 14.38
C SER A 325 -5.06 -11.52 15.20
N TYR A 326 -3.92 -11.08 15.73
CA TYR A 326 -3.78 -9.73 16.28
C TYR A 326 -3.70 -8.69 15.14
N ARG A 327 -2.88 -8.95 14.12
CA ARG A 327 -2.64 -7.98 13.03
C ARG A 327 -3.06 -8.56 11.69
N LEU A 328 -3.80 -7.80 10.90
CA LEU A 328 -4.05 -8.15 9.52
C LEU A 328 -2.78 -7.88 8.70
N GLU A 329 -2.36 -8.88 7.93
CA GLU A 329 -1.25 -8.77 6.98
C GLU A 329 -1.60 -7.76 5.88
N GLU A 330 -0.58 -7.05 5.41
CA GLU A 330 -0.69 -6.29 4.17
C GLU A 330 -0.89 -7.26 3.02
N GLU A 331 -1.84 -7.00 2.12
CA GLU A 331 -1.77 -7.53 0.75
C GLU A 331 -0.66 -6.73 0.02
N ASP A 332 0.56 -6.72 0.56
CA ASP A 332 1.75 -6.24 -0.13
C ASP A 332 2.34 -7.45 -0.85
N GLU A 333 2.50 -7.36 -2.17
CA GLU A 333 3.06 -8.40 -3.05
C GLU A 333 4.55 -8.70 -2.77
N ASP A 334 5.03 -8.62 -1.53
CA ASP A 334 6.44 -8.85 -1.19
C ASP A 334 6.57 -9.70 0.08
N THR A 335 6.18 -10.97 0.00
CA THR A 335 6.76 -12.02 0.86
C THR A 335 6.89 -13.34 0.09
N GLU A 336 8.00 -13.50 -0.63
CA GLU A 336 8.70 -14.78 -0.68
C GLU A 336 10.20 -14.56 -0.43
N GLU A 337 10.64 -14.94 0.77
CA GLU A 337 12.03 -15.26 1.02
C GLU A 337 12.40 -16.53 0.24
N THR A 338 12.96 -16.41 -0.97
CA THR A 338 14.01 -17.34 -1.42
C THR A 338 14.90 -16.76 -2.53
N LYS A 339 16.16 -16.52 -2.16
CA LYS A 339 17.42 -16.59 -2.95
C LYS A 339 17.38 -16.24 -4.46
N GLN A 340 18.16 -15.20 -4.78
CA GLN A 340 18.88 -14.97 -6.04
C GLN A 340 18.04 -14.92 -7.33
N GLY A 341 17.72 -13.70 -7.76
CA GLY A 341 17.23 -13.44 -9.11
C GLY A 341 16.90 -11.98 -9.29
N SER A 342 17.80 -11.25 -9.91
CA SER A 342 17.65 -9.88 -10.41
C SER A 342 16.39 -9.72 -11.25
N GLY A 343 15.53 -8.77 -10.86
CA GLY A 343 14.37 -8.32 -11.62
C GLY A 343 13.73 -7.12 -10.92
N ALA A 344 14.27 -5.93 -11.14
CA ALA A 344 13.72 -4.70 -10.58
C ALA A 344 12.44 -4.31 -11.34
N THR A 345 11.28 -4.60 -10.75
CA THR A 345 10.02 -3.96 -11.14
C THR A 345 9.98 -2.55 -10.56
N SER A 346 9.86 -1.56 -11.43
CA SER A 346 9.65 -0.13 -11.14
C SER A 346 8.58 0.07 -10.06
N MET A 347 9.02 0.42 -8.85
CA MET A 347 8.15 0.82 -7.75
C MET A 347 7.68 2.27 -7.96
N GLN A 348 6.55 2.45 -8.66
CA GLN A 348 5.71 3.62 -8.46
C GLN A 348 4.81 3.36 -7.25
N GLN A 349 5.39 3.43 -6.05
CA GLN A 349 4.62 3.40 -4.81
C GLN A 349 3.99 4.76 -4.55
N LYS A 350 2.87 5.02 -5.22
CA LYS A 350 1.92 6.05 -4.78
C LYS A 350 1.17 5.48 -3.58
N ARG A 351 1.80 5.47 -2.40
CA ARG A 351 1.19 4.96 -1.16
C ARG A 351 0.01 5.85 -0.78
N ALA A 352 -1.18 5.26 -0.77
CA ALA A 352 -2.38 5.88 -0.22
C ALA A 352 -2.25 5.96 1.31
N PRO A 353 -2.85 6.98 1.97
CA PRO A 353 -2.81 7.10 3.41
C PRO A 353 -3.47 5.88 4.08
N GLU A 354 -2.77 5.25 5.03
CA GLU A 354 -3.26 4.15 5.87
C GLU A 354 -4.44 4.60 6.75
N GLN A 355 -5.65 4.64 6.19
CA GLN A 355 -6.82 5.21 6.87
C GLN A 355 -7.54 4.24 7.82
N GLY A 356 -6.99 3.05 8.13
CA GLY A 356 -7.65 2.08 9.00
C GLY A 356 -6.72 1.24 9.83
N SER A 357 -7.20 0.93 11.02
CA SER A 357 -6.50 0.12 12.01
C SER A 357 -6.41 -1.33 11.56
N ARG A 358 -5.24 -1.92 11.77
CA ARG A 358 -4.93 -3.31 11.46
C ARG A 358 -5.08 -4.22 12.67
N ILE A 359 -5.41 -3.66 13.83
CA ILE A 359 -5.55 -4.38 15.09
C ILE A 359 -7.01 -4.40 15.58
N PRO A 360 -7.37 -5.27 16.54
CA PRO A 360 -8.77 -5.53 16.87
C PRO A 360 -9.37 -4.44 17.76
N ASP A 361 -9.99 -3.45 17.14
CA ASP A 361 -10.45 -2.23 17.83
C ASP A 361 -11.88 -2.26 18.33
N ARG A 362 -12.71 -3.16 17.78
CA ARG A 362 -14.12 -3.22 18.15
C ARG A 362 -14.29 -4.22 19.27
N LEU A 363 -14.39 -3.74 20.51
CA LEU A 363 -14.71 -4.58 21.66
C LEU A 363 -16.21 -4.77 21.82
N CYS A 364 -16.62 -5.95 22.28
CA CYS A 364 -17.96 -6.19 22.81
C CYS A 364 -18.16 -5.40 24.11
N GLU A 365 -19.26 -4.66 24.22
CA GLU A 365 -19.55 -3.79 25.37
C GLU A 365 -20.03 -4.55 26.62
N ASN A 366 -20.35 -5.84 26.48
CA ASN A 366 -20.63 -6.69 27.63
C ASN A 366 -19.34 -6.90 28.44
N ALA A 367 -19.30 -6.37 29.66
CA ALA A 367 -18.15 -6.43 30.56
C ALA A 367 -17.65 -7.85 30.88
N LYS A 368 -18.53 -8.87 30.79
CA LYS A 368 -18.14 -10.28 30.94
C LYS A 368 -17.52 -10.87 29.68
N CYS A 369 -17.79 -10.28 28.52
CA CYS A 369 -17.30 -10.75 27.22
C CYS A 369 -16.02 -10.03 26.80
N ASN A 370 -16.08 -8.69 26.64
CA ASN A 370 -14.96 -7.83 26.23
C ASN A 370 -14.12 -8.36 25.04
N ARG A 371 -14.68 -9.25 24.20
CA ARG A 371 -13.94 -9.82 23.06
C ARG A 371 -13.68 -8.74 22.02
N PRO A 372 -12.42 -8.60 21.56
CA PRO A 372 -12.08 -7.62 20.54
C PRO A 372 -12.19 -8.23 19.14
N PHE A 373 -12.51 -7.39 18.17
CA PHE A 373 -12.66 -7.76 16.77
C PHE A 373 -12.02 -6.69 15.88
N HIS A 374 -11.37 -7.12 14.78
CA HIS A 374 -11.09 -6.19 13.69
C HIS A 374 -12.43 -5.66 13.17
N VAL A 375 -12.47 -4.36 12.86
CA VAL A 375 -13.69 -3.71 12.34
C VAL A 375 -14.17 -4.42 11.07
N LYS A 376 -13.24 -4.75 10.15
CA LYS A 376 -13.54 -5.51 8.93
C LYS A 376 -14.09 -6.90 9.23
N CYS A 377 -13.44 -7.69 10.09
CA CYS A 377 -13.88 -9.04 10.41
C CYS A 377 -15.29 -9.04 11.01
N LEU A 378 -15.57 -8.13 11.95
CA LEU A 378 -16.89 -8.01 12.55
C LEU A 378 -17.94 -7.52 11.53
N PHE A 379 -17.58 -6.57 10.67
CA PHE A 379 -18.48 -6.09 9.62
C PHE A 379 -18.88 -7.21 8.66
N ASP A 380 -17.88 -7.95 8.13
CA ASP A 380 -18.10 -9.06 7.22
C ASP A 380 -18.94 -10.16 7.89
N TRP A 381 -18.66 -10.48 9.15
CA TRP A 381 -19.45 -11.43 9.95
C TRP A 381 -20.90 -10.99 10.11
N LEU A 382 -21.14 -9.78 10.61
CA LEU A 382 -22.50 -9.29 10.84
C LEU A 382 -23.30 -9.21 9.54
N ARG A 383 -22.67 -8.77 8.44
CA ARG A 383 -23.33 -8.68 7.13
C ARG A 383 -23.78 -10.04 6.58
N ALA A 384 -23.13 -11.13 6.98
CA ALA A 384 -23.50 -12.48 6.56
C ALA A 384 -24.70 -13.06 7.33
N LEU A 385 -25.10 -12.45 8.45
CA LEU A 385 -26.20 -12.94 9.28
C LEU A 385 -27.56 -12.39 8.81
N PRO A 386 -28.60 -13.24 8.65
CA PRO A 386 -29.94 -12.79 8.25
C PRO A 386 -30.65 -11.96 9.33
N THR A 387 -30.19 -12.05 10.59
CA THR A 387 -30.72 -11.29 11.73
C THR A 387 -30.16 -9.88 11.84
N SER A 388 -29.07 -9.58 11.12
CA SER A 388 -28.43 -8.28 11.17
C SER A 388 -29.25 -7.22 10.44
N ARG A 389 -29.18 -6.00 10.97
CA ARG A 389 -29.81 -4.82 10.38
C ARG A 389 -28.73 -3.88 9.90
N GLN A 390 -28.84 -3.40 8.66
CA GLN A 390 -27.93 -2.39 8.14
C GLN A 390 -28.61 -1.03 8.12
N SER A 391 -27.91 0.00 8.60
CA SER A 391 -28.30 1.40 8.45
C SER A 391 -27.09 2.19 7.97
N PHE A 392 -27.20 2.81 6.79
CA PHE A 392 -26.10 3.48 6.11
C PHE A 392 -24.86 2.56 6.01
N HIS A 393 -23.73 3.05 6.55
CA HIS A 393 -22.45 2.37 6.62
C HIS A 393 -22.27 1.57 7.92
N THR A 394 -23.31 1.32 8.72
CA THR A 394 -23.21 0.57 9.98
C THR A 394 -24.11 -0.66 9.95
N VAL A 395 -23.55 -1.81 10.30
CA VAL A 395 -24.31 -3.06 10.50
C VAL A 395 -24.44 -3.31 11.99
N PHE A 396 -25.65 -3.64 12.43
CA PHE A 396 -26.02 -3.95 13.80
C PHE A 396 -26.44 -5.42 13.87
N GLY A 397 -26.00 -6.12 14.91
CA GLY A 397 -26.40 -7.49 15.16
C GLY A 397 -25.94 -7.95 16.55
N GLU A 398 -25.64 -9.23 16.66
CA GLU A 398 -25.30 -9.86 17.94
C GLU A 398 -23.83 -10.27 17.98
N CYS A 399 -23.20 -10.12 19.15
CA CYS A 399 -21.84 -10.57 19.39
C CYS A 399 -21.72 -12.10 19.19
N PRO A 400 -20.71 -12.60 18.43
CA PRO A 400 -20.55 -14.03 18.17
C PRO A 400 -20.40 -14.89 19.44
N TYR A 401 -19.97 -14.28 20.55
CA TYR A 401 -19.63 -14.99 21.78
C TYR A 401 -20.70 -14.89 22.86
N CYS A 402 -21.29 -13.71 23.09
CA CYS A 402 -22.24 -13.50 24.17
C CYS A 402 -23.66 -13.12 23.72
N ARG A 403 -23.86 -12.96 22.40
CA ARG A 403 -25.14 -12.56 21.77
C ARG A 403 -25.69 -11.18 22.17
N GLU A 404 -24.97 -10.41 22.99
CA GLU A 404 -25.32 -9.02 23.25
C GLU A 404 -25.18 -8.16 22.00
N ALA A 405 -25.93 -7.06 21.96
CA ALA A 405 -25.94 -6.15 20.82
C ALA A 405 -24.54 -5.61 20.52
N ILE A 406 -24.16 -5.62 19.24
CA ILE A 406 -22.89 -5.05 18.75
C ILE A 406 -23.10 -4.46 17.36
N SER A 407 -22.23 -3.53 16.98
CA SER A 407 -22.26 -2.90 15.67
C SER A 407 -20.87 -2.74 15.07
N ALA A 408 -20.79 -2.75 13.74
CA ALA A 408 -19.58 -2.50 12.99
C ALA A 408 -19.84 -1.49 11.88
N LYS A 409 -18.96 -0.50 11.73
CA LYS A 409 -18.99 0.44 10.62
C LYS A 409 -18.18 -0.11 9.46
N PHE A 410 -18.68 0.06 8.24
CA PHE A 410 -17.93 -0.15 7.03
C PHE A 410 -16.75 0.82 7.01
N GLN A 411 -15.55 0.27 6.93
CA GLN A 411 -14.35 1.00 6.58
C GLN A 411 -13.99 0.53 5.16
N PRO A 412 -14.12 1.38 4.13
CA PRO A 412 -13.66 1.02 2.80
C PRO A 412 -12.18 0.61 2.88
N LYS A 413 -11.82 -0.47 2.18
CA LYS A 413 -10.41 -0.84 2.00
C LYS A 413 -9.66 0.35 1.38
N PHE A 414 -8.48 0.59 1.94
CA PHE A 414 -7.47 1.58 1.55
C PHE A 414 -7.06 1.47 0.09
#